data_AF-A0A6V7V5F9-F1
#
_entry.id   AF-A0A6V7V5F9-F1
#
_cell.length_a   1.000
_cell.length_b   1.000
_cell.length_c   1.000
_cell.angle_alpha   90.00
_cell.angle_beta   90.00
_cell.angle_gamma   90.00
#
_symmetry.space_group_name_H-M   'P 1'
#
loop_
_entity.id
_entity.type
_entity.pdbx_description
1 polymer ?
#
loop_
_entity_poly.entity_id
_entity_poly.type
_entity_poly.pdbx_seq_one_letter_code
_entity_poly.pdbx_strand_id
1 'polypeptide(L)'
;MVLFNRLQLNNEEFILLRAIISSHFASTGLSRYGRQLLLAEAEKYSDILMKMLQNRYGPFAGAKRYAELLHLVEFCFKCGNNHCLLLNYLAYVTDRDYFHKSMPEALVNLCLGC
;
A
#
# COMPACT_ATOMS: atom_id res chain seq x y z
N MET A 1 -4.25 -3.64 12.77
CA MET A 1 -4.06 -5.12 12.83
C MET A 1 -5.38 -5.89 12.84
N VAL A 2 -6.43 -5.41 13.53
CA VAL A 2 -7.75 -6.09 13.60
C VAL A 2 -8.39 -6.36 12.21
N LEU A 3 -8.37 -5.40 11.28
CA LEU A 3 -8.97 -5.59 9.95
C LEU A 3 -8.24 -6.65 9.11
N PHE A 4 -6.91 -6.62 9.10
CA PHE A 4 -6.07 -7.59 8.36
C PHE A 4 -6.30 -9.02 8.85
N ASN A 5 -6.30 -9.24 10.16
CA ASN A 5 -6.51 -10.57 10.74
C ASN A 5 -7.94 -11.07 10.54
N ARG A 6 -8.93 -10.17 10.54
CA ARG A 6 -10.34 -10.52 10.30
C ARG A 6 -10.61 -10.97 8.88
N LEU A 7 -9.90 -10.42 7.90
CA LEU A 7 -10.13 -10.75 6.50
C LEU A 7 -9.61 -12.15 6.14
N GLN A 8 -8.72 -12.76 6.92
CA GLN A 8 -8.19 -14.11 6.66
C GLN A 8 -7.75 -14.30 5.20
N LEU A 9 -6.85 -13.44 4.74
CA LEU A 9 -6.35 -13.48 3.37
C LEU A 9 -5.69 -14.83 3.08
N ASN A 10 -6.03 -15.43 1.95
CA ASN A 10 -5.23 -16.51 1.38
C ASN A 10 -4.00 -15.95 0.64
N ASN A 11 -3.09 -16.84 0.26
CA ASN A 11 -1.82 -16.44 -0.38
C ASN A 11 -2.02 -15.65 -1.69
N GLU A 12 -3.00 -16.04 -2.50
CA GLU A 12 -3.26 -15.40 -3.80
C GLU A 12 -3.81 -13.97 -3.61
N GLU A 13 -4.79 -13.82 -2.71
CA GLU A 13 -5.34 -12.53 -2.31
C GLU A 13 -4.23 -11.62 -1.76
N PHE A 14 -3.37 -12.16 -0.88
CA PHE A 14 -2.26 -11.41 -0.30
C PHE A 14 -1.25 -10.93 -1.36
N ILE A 15 -0.85 -11.80 -2.29
CA ILE A 15 0.12 -11.46 -3.35
C ILE A 15 -0.46 -10.39 -4.28
N LEU A 16 -1.71 -10.54 -4.71
CA LEU A 16 -2.38 -9.56 -5.57
C LEU A 16 -2.56 -8.21 -4.87
N LEU A 17 -2.96 -8.21 -3.60
CA LEU A 17 -3.04 -6.99 -2.80
C LEU A 17 -1.69 -6.30 -2.66
N ARG A 18 -0.62 -7.05 -2.42
CA ARG A 18 0.74 -6.51 -2.35
C ARG A 18 1.16 -5.90 -3.69
N ALA A 19 0.83 -6.54 -4.81
CA ALA A 19 1.10 -6.03 -6.14
C ALA A 19 0.35 -4.71 -6.40
N ILE A 20 -0.95 -4.65 -6.09
CA ILE A 20 -1.77 -3.44 -6.22
C ILE A 20 -1.17 -2.30 -5.38
N ILE A 21 -0.87 -2.54 -4.10
CA ILE A 21 -0.30 -1.51 -3.21
C ILE A 21 1.05 -1.01 -3.73
N SER A 22 1.92 -1.93 -4.16
CA SER A 22 3.26 -1.58 -4.65
C SER A 22 3.20 -0.78 -5.95
N SER A 23 2.27 -1.13 -6.84
CA SER A 23 2.04 -0.41 -8.10
C SER A 23 1.41 0.97 -7.90
N HIS A 24 0.70 1.20 -6.80
CA HIS A 24 0.20 2.54 -6.46
C HIS A 24 1.23 3.41 -5.74
N PHE A 25 2.35 2.84 -5.28
CA PHE A 25 3.42 3.58 -4.60
C PHE A 25 4.25 4.39 -5.61
N ALA A 26 3.80 5.60 -5.91
CA ALA A 26 4.55 6.54 -6.72
C ALA A 26 5.54 7.32 -5.83
N SER A 27 6.82 6.94 -5.84
CA SER A 27 7.87 7.73 -5.18
C SER A 27 8.13 9.06 -5.90
N THR A 28 8.62 10.04 -5.13
CA THR A 28 9.26 11.25 -5.67
C THR A 28 10.46 10.81 -6.52
N GLY A 29 10.46 11.13 -7.81
CA GLY A 29 11.51 10.74 -8.76
C GLY A 29 11.05 9.88 -9.94
N LEU A 30 9.83 9.32 -9.93
CA LEU A 30 9.29 8.64 -11.11
C LEU A 30 8.90 9.62 -12.22
N SER A 31 9.29 9.30 -13.45
CA SER A 31 8.82 10.01 -14.65
C SER A 31 7.30 9.86 -14.81
N ARG A 32 6.68 10.78 -15.57
CA ARG A 32 5.25 10.69 -15.89
C ARG A 32 4.90 9.35 -16.54
N TYR A 33 5.76 8.87 -17.44
CA TYR A 33 5.60 7.56 -18.08
C TYR A 33 5.70 6.41 -17.07
N GLY A 34 6.68 6.43 -16.16
CA GLY A 34 6.80 5.41 -15.12
C GLY A 34 5.58 5.35 -14.21
N ARG A 35 5.01 6.51 -13.84
CA ARG A 35 3.75 6.58 -13.08
C ARG A 35 2.58 5.96 -13.85
N GLN A 36 2.46 6.24 -15.16
CA GLN A 36 1.42 5.65 -15.99
C GLN A 36 1.54 4.14 -16.09
N LEU A 37 2.77 3.62 -16.25
CA LEU A 37 3.02 2.19 -16.31
C LEU A 37 2.64 1.49 -15.01
N LEU A 38 2.99 2.08 -13.86
CA LEU A 38 2.62 1.56 -12.55
C LEU A 38 1.10 1.57 -12.33
N LEU A 39 0.41 2.64 -12.73
CA LEU A 39 -1.06 2.69 -12.67
C LEU A 39 -1.71 1.60 -13.54
N ALA A 40 -1.21 1.38 -14.75
CA ALA A 40 -1.70 0.33 -15.64
C ALA A 40 -1.50 -1.07 -15.03
N GLU A 41 -0.37 -1.30 -14.35
CA GLU A 41 -0.14 -2.55 -13.62
C GLU A 41 -1.10 -2.69 -12.42
N ALA A 42 -1.36 -1.61 -11.67
CA ALA A 42 -2.33 -1.64 -10.56
C ALA A 42 -3.75 -2.01 -11.04
N GLU A 43 -4.19 -1.43 -12.17
CA GLU A 43 -5.49 -1.76 -12.80
C GLU A 43 -5.54 -3.22 -13.23
N LYS A 44 -4.49 -3.72 -13.89
CA LYS A 44 -4.39 -5.12 -14.31
C LYS A 44 -4.47 -6.10 -13.13
N TYR A 45 -3.75 -5.86 -12.03
CA TYR A 45 -3.83 -6.72 -10.85
C TYR A 45 -5.20 -6.63 -10.17
N SER A 46 -5.83 -5.46 -10.19
CA SER A 46 -7.20 -5.25 -9.68
C SER A 46 -8.22 -6.07 -10.47
N ASP A 47 -8.12 -6.07 -11.80
CA ASP A 47 -8.98 -6.89 -12.68
C ASP A 47 -8.79 -8.40 -12.45
N ILE A 48 -7.53 -8.85 -12.29
CA ILE A 48 -7.21 -10.24 -11.99
C ILE A 48 -7.83 -10.63 -10.65
N LEU A 49 -7.69 -9.79 -9.62
CA LEU A 49 -8.26 -10.03 -8.30
C LEU A 49 -9.80 -10.13 -8.36
N MET A 50 -10.47 -9.21 -9.05
CA MET A 50 -11.93 -9.25 -9.21
C MET A 50 -12.37 -10.56 -9.88
N LYS A 51 -11.76 -10.93 -11.01
CA LYS A 51 -12.11 -12.16 -11.74
C LYS A 51 -11.84 -13.41 -10.91
N MET A 52 -10.71 -13.46 -10.22
CA MET A 52 -10.36 -14.58 -9.33
C MET A 52 -11.41 -14.77 -8.23
N LEU A 53 -11.83 -13.68 -7.59
CA LEU A 53 -12.83 -13.70 -6.53
C LEU A 53 -14.22 -14.09 -7.06
N GLN A 54 -14.62 -13.56 -8.21
CA GLN A 54 -15.88 -13.92 -8.85
C GLN A 54 -15.91 -15.39 -9.29
N ASN A 55 -14.80 -15.92 -9.80
CA ASN A 55 -14.68 -17.33 -10.16
C ASN A 55 -14.75 -18.25 -8.94
N ARG A 56 -14.17 -17.83 -7.80
CA ARG A 56 -14.12 -18.63 -6.57
C ARG A 56 -15.42 -18.60 -5.77
N TYR A 57 -16.04 -17.43 -5.66
CA TYR A 57 -17.18 -17.20 -4.76
C TYR A 57 -18.50 -16.90 -5.48
N GLY A 58 -18.47 -16.81 -6.81
CA GLY A 58 -19.60 -16.34 -7.62
C GLY A 58 -19.63 -14.81 -7.78
N PRO A 59 -20.44 -14.28 -8.71
CA PRO A 59 -20.38 -12.88 -9.11
C PRO A 59 -20.66 -11.90 -7.96
N PHE A 60 -21.68 -12.17 -7.14
CA PHE A 60 -22.07 -11.28 -6.04
C PHE A 60 -21.16 -11.38 -4.82
N ALA A 61 -20.88 -12.60 -4.33
CA ALA A 61 -20.03 -12.77 -3.15
C ALA A 61 -18.56 -12.42 -3.47
N GLY A 62 -18.11 -12.70 -4.70
CA GLY A 62 -16.79 -12.28 -5.18
C GLY A 62 -16.65 -10.76 -5.25
N ALA A 63 -17.65 -10.05 -5.78
CA ALA A 63 -17.65 -8.59 -5.79
C ALA A 63 -17.68 -7.99 -4.38
N LYS A 64 -18.47 -8.57 -3.46
CA LYS A 64 -18.48 -8.16 -2.05
C LYS A 64 -17.09 -8.33 -1.41
N ARG A 65 -16.47 -9.50 -1.61
CA ARG A 65 -15.13 -9.78 -1.10
C ARG A 65 -14.10 -8.82 -1.69
N TYR A 66 -14.19 -8.53 -2.98
CA TYR A 66 -13.33 -7.55 -3.64
C TYR A 66 -13.41 -6.16 -2.98
N ALA A 67 -14.62 -5.68 -2.69
CA ALA A 67 -14.81 -4.41 -2.00
C ALA A 67 -14.19 -4.41 -0.57
N GLU A 68 -14.33 -5.51 0.17
CA GLU A 68 -13.67 -5.67 1.48
C GLU A 68 -12.14 -5.60 1.37
N LEU A 69 -11.57 -6.21 0.33
CA LEU A 69 -10.13 -6.17 0.06
C LEU A 69 -9.66 -4.77 -0.36
N LEU A 70 -10.43 -4.03 -1.14
CA LEU A 70 -10.12 -2.63 -1.47
C LEU A 70 -10.15 -1.71 -0.25
N HIS A 71 -11.05 -1.92 0.70
CA HIS A 71 -11.03 -1.19 1.97
C HIS A 71 -9.75 -1.46 2.77
N LEU A 72 -9.19 -2.68 2.69
CA LEU A 72 -7.88 -2.96 3.29
C LEU A 72 -6.76 -2.20 2.58
N VAL A 73 -6.79 -2.10 1.25
CA VAL A 73 -5.82 -1.30 0.48
C VAL A 73 -5.85 0.17 0.90
N GLU A 74 -7.04 0.77 0.98
CA GLU A 74 -7.23 2.14 1.44
C GLU A 74 -6.71 2.33 2.88
N PHE A 75 -7.02 1.39 3.77
CA PHE A 75 -6.53 1.39 5.14
C PHE A 75 -4.99 1.37 5.18
N CYS A 76 -4.34 0.56 4.34
CA CYS A 76 -2.88 0.51 4.23
C CYS A 76 -2.29 1.85 3.79
N PHE A 77 -2.88 2.53 2.80
CA PHE A 77 -2.42 3.86 2.38
C PHE A 77 -2.58 4.90 3.49
N LYS A 78 -3.70 4.87 4.21
CA LYS A 78 -3.93 5.76 5.36
C LYS A 78 -2.91 5.52 6.48
N CYS A 79 -2.61 4.26 6.79
CA CYS A 79 -1.56 3.90 7.73
C CYS A 79 -0.19 4.39 7.27
N GLY A 80 0.16 4.18 5.99
CA GLY A 80 1.41 4.65 5.40
C GLY A 80 1.57 6.16 5.53
N ASN A 81 0.54 6.92 5.15
CA ASN A 81 0.53 8.38 5.26
C ASN A 81 0.71 8.86 6.71
N ASN A 82 -0.05 8.28 7.66
CA ASN A 82 0.07 8.63 9.07
C ASN A 82 1.45 8.29 9.64
N HIS A 83 2.05 7.18 9.19
CA HIS A 83 3.40 6.78 9.58
C HIS A 83 4.42 7.80 9.05
N CYS A 84 4.34 8.20 7.79
CA CYS A 84 5.22 9.24 7.23
C CYS A 84 5.10 10.56 8.01
N LEU A 85 3.87 10.99 8.33
CA LEU A 85 3.64 12.21 9.12
C LEU A 85 4.27 12.11 10.52
N LEU A 86 4.13 10.97 11.20
CA LEU A 86 4.75 10.74 12.50
C LEU A 86 6.28 10.81 12.41
N LEU A 87 6.88 10.15 11.41
CA LEU A 87 8.32 10.16 11.25
C LEU A 87 8.84 11.56 10.90
N ASN A 88 8.12 12.31 10.07
CA ASN A 88 8.46 13.71 9.79
C ASN A 88 8.41 14.55 11.07
N TYR A 89 7.36 14.41 11.89
CA TYR A 89 7.29 15.09 13.18
C TYR A 89 8.51 14.77 14.07
N LEU A 90 8.89 13.50 14.19
CA LEU A 90 10.06 13.10 14.97
C LEU A 90 11.37 13.68 14.40
N ALA A 91 11.52 13.69 13.08
CA ALA A 91 12.71 14.22 12.44
C ALA A 91 12.89 15.73 12.62
N TYR A 92 11.80 16.50 12.64
CA TYR A 92 11.85 17.97 12.68
C TYR A 92 11.62 18.59 14.06
N VAL A 93 10.93 17.89 14.98
CA VAL A 93 10.53 18.47 16.27
C VAL A 93 11.35 17.96 17.45
N THR A 94 11.74 16.67 17.46
CA THR A 94 12.43 16.10 18.64
C THR A 94 13.94 16.36 18.67
N ASP A 95 14.68 16.00 17.61
CA ASP A 95 16.11 16.30 17.39
C ASP A 95 16.51 15.62 16.08
N ARG A 96 16.87 16.41 15.05
CA ARG A 96 17.19 15.91 13.71
C ARG A 96 18.45 15.04 13.68
N ASP A 97 19.45 15.39 14.49
CA ASP A 97 20.73 14.67 14.54
C ASP A 97 20.58 13.33 15.27
N TYR A 98 19.74 13.29 16.31
CA TYR A 98 19.39 12.04 16.99
C TYR A 98 18.55 11.11 16.10
N PHE A 99 17.59 11.66 15.34
CA PHE A 99 16.78 10.88 14.40
C PHE A 99 17.64 10.20 13.34
N HIS A 100 18.60 10.92 12.74
CA HIS A 100 19.55 10.35 11.79
C HIS A 100 20.40 9.21 12.38
N LYS A 101 20.83 9.33 13.64
CA LYS A 101 21.65 8.30 14.31
C LYS A 101 20.86 7.06 14.71
N SER A 102 19.57 7.22 14.98
CA SER A 102 18.74 6.15 15.57
C SER A 102 17.89 5.41 14.54
N MET A 103 17.63 6.02 13.37
CA MET A 103 16.79 5.43 12.33
C MET A 103 17.60 4.75 11.22
N PRO A 104 17.12 3.61 10.70
CA PRO A 104 17.65 3.02 9.47
C PRO A 104 17.66 4.02 8.31
N GLU A 105 18.73 4.02 7.52
CA GLU A 105 18.93 4.95 6.40
C GLU A 105 17.77 4.95 5.40
N ALA A 106 17.19 3.78 5.14
CA ALA A 106 16.01 3.65 4.28
C ALA A 106 14.80 4.45 4.79
N LEU A 107 14.59 4.51 6.11
CA LEU A 107 13.50 5.29 6.71
C LEU A 107 13.84 6.78 6.75
N VAL A 108 15.10 7.13 6.99
CA VAL A 108 15.57 8.52 6.90
C VAL A 108 15.31 9.09 5.51
N ASN A 109 15.69 8.37 4.46
CA ASN A 109 15.48 8.78 3.06
C ASN A 109 14.00 8.90 2.70
N LEU A 110 13.15 8.03 3.27
CA LEU A 110 11.70 8.10 3.07
C LEU A 110 11.07 9.36 3.69
N CYS A 111 11.60 9.84 4.82
CA CYS A 111 11.01 10.94 5.59
C CYS A 111 11.56 12.31 5.19
N LEU A 112 12.85 12.38 4.86
CA LEU A 112 13.54 13.63 4.54
C LEU A 112 13.72 13.86 3.03
N GLY A 113 13.42 12.86 2.20
CA GLY A 113 13.48 12.92 0.73
C GLY A 113 12.14 13.21 0.03
N CYS A 114 11.10 13.54 0.80
CA CYS A 114 9.81 14.00 0.29
C CYS A 114 9.75 15.53 0.22
#